data_AF-A0A0P7CR07-F1
#
_entry.id   AF-A0A0P7CR07-F1
#
_cell.length_a   1.000
_cell.length_b   1.000
_cell.length_c   1.000
_cell.angle_alpha   90.00
_cell.angle_beta   90.00
_cell.angle_gamma   90.00
#
_symmetry.space_group_name_H-M   'P 1'
#
loop_
_entity.id
_entity.type
_entity.pdbx_description
1 polymer ?
#
loop_
_entity_poly.entity_id
_entity_poly.type
_entity_poly.pdbx_seq_one_letter_code
_entity_poly.pdbx_strand_id
1 'polypeptide(L)'
;MNLERSILITLAAHESTLQQIKSLTAEIGLHLGRCESRYELIGPKPVNESPELGDLPWPNGSEEHWNILYDEKNRRKTHMWDAFREWSQDEDRGLNDEEVMDYLLKRGCVHCTRAFYFVRERKKARRDLGNFRRSLRALGKSAIKALEPKR
;
A
#
# COMPACT_ATOMS: atom_id res chain seq x y z
N MET A 1 -37.37 -7.15 -4.00
CA MET A 1 -36.70 -7.42 -2.70
C MET A 1 -35.28 -7.99 -2.80
N ASN A 2 -35.01 -9.20 -3.33
CA ASN A 2 -33.62 -9.72 -3.34
C ASN A 2 -32.66 -8.91 -4.24
N LEU A 3 -33.10 -8.43 -5.39
CA LEU A 3 -32.25 -7.67 -6.31
C LEU A 3 -31.90 -6.28 -5.76
N GLU A 4 -32.89 -5.54 -5.25
CA GLU A 4 -32.69 -4.21 -4.65
C GLU A 4 -31.75 -4.28 -3.45
N ARG A 5 -31.93 -5.27 -2.58
CA ARG A 5 -31.03 -5.50 -1.44
C ARG A 5 -29.59 -5.78 -1.90
N SER A 6 -29.41 -6.62 -2.91
CA SER A 6 -28.08 -6.91 -3.49
C SER A 6 -27.44 -5.67 -4.11
N ILE A 7 -28.21 -4.82 -4.78
CA ILE A 7 -27.74 -3.54 -5.32
C ILE A 7 -27.26 -2.63 -4.18
N LEU A 8 -28.09 -2.43 -3.15
CA LEU A 8 -27.76 -1.56 -2.01
C LEU A 8 -26.51 -2.03 -1.27
N ILE A 9 -26.38 -3.33 -0.98
CA ILE A 9 -25.19 -3.88 -0.31
C ILE A 9 -23.94 -3.68 -1.17
N THR A 10 -24.02 -3.96 -2.47
CA THR A 10 -22.87 -3.81 -3.37
C THR A 10 -22.45 -2.35 -3.51
N LEU A 11 -23.43 -1.43 -3.53
CA LEU A 11 -23.17 0.00 -3.61
C LEU A 11 -22.55 0.54 -2.31
N ALA A 12 -23.04 0.11 -1.15
CA ALA A 12 -22.44 0.44 0.14
C ALA A 12 -20.99 -0.08 0.25
N ALA A 13 -20.73 -1.32 -0.19
CA ALA A 13 -19.39 -1.89 -0.22
C ALA A 13 -18.45 -1.12 -1.17
N HIS A 14 -18.94 -0.68 -2.33
CA HIS A 14 -18.22 0.18 -3.26
C HIS A 14 -17.79 1.50 -2.61
N GLU A 15 -18.73 2.21 -1.97
CA GLU A 15 -18.44 3.49 -1.30
C GLU A 15 -17.49 3.32 -0.11
N SER A 16 -17.69 2.28 0.71
CA SER A 16 -16.79 1.94 1.81
C SER A 16 -15.36 1.71 1.31
N THR A 17 -15.19 0.99 0.20
CA THR A 17 -13.88 0.72 -0.41
C THR A 17 -13.23 2.01 -0.95
N LEU A 18 -14.01 2.93 -1.53
CA LEU A 18 -13.50 4.24 -1.94
C LEU A 18 -12.96 5.03 -0.75
N GLN A 19 -13.69 5.06 0.36
CA GLN A 19 -13.27 5.75 1.57
C GLN A 19 -12.02 5.09 2.17
N GLN A 20 -11.95 3.75 2.17
CA GLN A 20 -10.77 3.01 2.60
C GLN A 20 -9.53 3.37 1.75
N ILE A 21 -9.65 3.46 0.43
CA ILE A 21 -8.54 3.86 -0.45
C ILE A 21 -8.03 5.27 -0.11
N LYS A 22 -8.94 6.21 0.20
CA LYS A 22 -8.56 7.57 0.63
C LYS A 22 -7.81 7.54 1.95
N SER A 23 -8.33 6.83 2.95
CA SER A 23 -7.68 6.67 4.26
C SER A 23 -6.29 6.03 4.13
N LEU A 24 -6.17 4.92 3.39
CA LEU A 24 -4.89 4.27 3.12
C LEU A 24 -3.90 5.20 2.41
N THR A 25 -4.37 6.05 1.50
CA THR A 25 -3.50 7.03 0.84
C THR A 25 -2.97 8.08 1.81
N ALA A 26 -3.80 8.52 2.76
CA ALA A 26 -3.37 9.42 3.83
C ALA A 26 -2.34 8.75 4.76
N GLU A 27 -2.56 7.49 5.16
CA GLU A 27 -1.63 6.72 6.00
C GLU A 27 -0.27 6.52 5.32
N ILE A 28 -0.26 6.21 4.01
CA ILE A 28 0.99 6.13 3.22
C ILE A 28 1.72 7.48 3.27
N GLY A 29 1.01 8.59 3.01
CA GLY A 29 1.58 9.93 3.05
C GLY A 29 2.13 10.30 4.42
N LEU A 30 1.42 9.94 5.50
CA LEU A 30 1.84 10.17 6.88
C LEU A 30 3.16 9.45 7.19
N HIS A 31 3.26 8.17 6.88
CA HIS A 31 4.46 7.39 7.17
C HIS A 31 5.65 7.80 6.31
N LEU A 32 5.44 8.12 5.03
CA LEU A 32 6.49 8.69 4.20
C LEU A 32 6.93 10.06 4.73
N GLY A 33 6.00 10.93 5.11
CA GLY A 33 6.30 12.23 5.72
C GLY A 33 7.08 12.12 7.04
N ARG A 34 6.83 11.08 7.85
CA ARG A 34 7.60 10.79 9.06
C ARG A 34 9.02 10.32 8.76
N CYS A 35 9.20 9.50 7.73
CA CYS A 35 10.53 9.16 7.21
C CYS A 35 11.31 10.42 6.80
N GLU A 36 10.62 11.43 6.26
CA GLU A 36 11.21 12.68 5.78
C GLU A 36 11.54 13.67 6.90
N SER A 37 10.78 13.68 8.00
CA SER A 37 10.84 14.71 9.05
C SER A 37 11.73 14.34 10.26
N ARG A 38 12.56 13.29 10.15
CA ARG A 38 13.76 13.02 10.99
C ARG A 38 13.58 12.78 12.50
N TYR A 39 12.37 12.72 13.08
CA TYR A 39 12.25 12.76 14.55
C TYR A 39 11.35 11.72 15.23
N GLU A 40 10.89 10.68 14.53
CA GLU A 40 10.11 9.63 15.20
C GLU A 40 11.01 8.48 15.69
N LEU A 41 11.46 8.59 16.94
CA LEU A 41 11.83 7.44 17.78
C LEU A 41 10.56 6.60 18.01
N ILE A 42 10.16 5.76 17.05
CA ILE A 42 8.92 4.97 17.18
C ILE A 42 9.14 3.79 18.14
N GLY A 43 9.13 4.08 19.45
CA GLY A 43 8.97 3.07 20.49
C GLY A 43 10.12 2.05 20.61
N PRO A 44 9.91 0.98 21.39
CA PRO A 44 10.91 -0.07 21.54
C PRO A 44 11.18 -0.72 20.17
N LYS A 45 12.47 -0.95 19.90
CA LYS A 45 12.96 -1.67 18.71
C LYS A 45 12.05 -2.89 18.45
N PRO A 46 11.45 -3.03 17.25
CA PRO A 46 10.66 -4.21 16.95
C PRO A 46 11.53 -5.46 17.13
N VAL A 47 11.01 -6.45 17.84
CA VAL A 47 11.70 -7.72 18.06
C VAL A 47 11.94 -8.34 16.69
N ASN A 48 13.20 -8.62 16.36
CA ASN A 48 13.54 -9.31 15.12
C ASN A 48 13.01 -10.75 15.21
N GLU A 49 11.97 -11.06 14.44
CA GLU A 49 11.37 -12.40 14.37
C GLU A 49 12.31 -13.44 13.72
N SER A 50 13.42 -12.99 13.10
CA SER A 50 14.46 -13.81 12.47
C SER A 50 15.86 -13.47 13.02
N PRO A 51 16.25 -14.03 14.18
CA PRO A 51 17.51 -13.69 14.88
C PRO A 51 18.78 -13.88 14.05
N GLU A 52 18.75 -14.78 13.07
CA GLU A 52 19.81 -15.06 12.11
C GLU A 52 20.14 -13.90 11.16
N LEU A 53 19.28 -12.88 11.08
CA LEU A 53 19.53 -11.64 10.35
C LEU A 53 20.24 -10.55 11.17
N GLY A 54 20.57 -10.83 12.44
CA GLY A 54 21.25 -9.89 13.33
C GLY A 54 20.35 -8.76 13.84
N ASP A 55 20.95 -7.80 14.55
CA ASP A 55 20.23 -6.65 15.10
C ASP A 55 19.90 -5.64 14.00
N LEU A 56 18.61 -5.49 13.67
CA LEU A 56 18.15 -4.47 12.71
C LEU A 56 18.53 -3.04 13.19
N PRO A 57 19.03 -2.16 12.31
CA PRO A 57 19.48 -0.83 12.70
C PRO A 57 18.31 0.05 13.20
N TRP A 58 18.50 0.67 14.36
CA TRP A 58 17.54 1.54 15.06
C TRP A 58 18.29 2.53 15.99
N PRO A 59 17.98 3.85 16.02
CA PRO A 59 17.09 4.61 15.16
C PRO A 59 17.81 5.21 13.94
N ASN A 60 17.05 5.41 12.87
CA ASN A 60 17.47 6.05 11.64
C ASN A 60 17.40 7.59 11.80
N GLY A 61 18.49 8.20 12.29
CA GLY A 61 18.56 9.64 12.54
C GLY A 61 19.95 10.27 12.38
N SER A 62 20.95 9.52 11.91
CA SER A 62 22.29 10.05 11.64
C SER A 62 22.33 10.85 10.34
N GLU A 63 23.28 11.77 10.23
CA GLU A 63 23.55 12.56 9.02
C GLU A 63 23.89 11.68 7.81
N GLU A 64 24.56 10.55 8.05
CA GLU A 64 24.84 9.51 7.04
C GLU A 64 23.56 8.85 6.50
N HIS A 65 22.60 8.54 7.36
CA HIS A 65 21.29 8.01 6.94
C HIS A 65 20.52 9.04 6.10
N TRP A 66 20.69 10.33 6.39
CA TRP A 66 20.06 11.40 5.62
C TRP A 66 20.66 11.57 4.21
N ASN A 67 21.98 11.46 4.07
CA ASN A 67 22.65 11.55 2.77
C ASN A 67 22.21 10.44 1.79
N ILE A 68 21.75 9.30 2.30
CA ILE A 68 21.20 8.20 1.49
C ILE A 68 19.79 8.52 0.95
N LEU A 69 19.05 9.41 1.61
CA LEU A 69 17.64 9.73 1.30
C LEU A 69 17.47 10.83 0.25
N TYR A 70 18.55 11.38 -0.29
CA TYR A 70 18.56 12.45 -1.28
C TYR A 70 19.50 12.08 -2.43
N ASP A 71 19.11 12.41 -3.66
CA ASP A 71 19.97 12.26 -4.82
C ASP A 71 20.93 13.45 -4.98
N GLU A 72 21.87 13.36 -5.92
CA GLU A 72 22.85 14.42 -6.24
C GLU A 72 22.21 15.75 -6.66
N LYS A 73 20.92 15.73 -7.04
CA LYS A 73 20.13 16.91 -7.41
C LYS A 73 19.26 17.40 -6.26
N ASN A 74 19.51 16.93 -5.04
CA ASN A 74 18.76 17.21 -3.83
C ASN A 74 17.26 16.84 -3.92
N ARG A 75 16.93 15.90 -4.82
CA ARG A 75 15.59 15.32 -4.91
C ARG A 75 15.51 14.13 -3.98
N ARG A 76 14.34 13.93 -3.39
CA ARG A 76 14.15 12.89 -2.36
C ARG A 76 14.14 11.49 -2.98
N LYS A 77 14.91 10.62 -2.36
CA LYS A 77 15.11 9.21 -2.67
C LYS A 77 14.77 8.41 -1.41
N THR A 78 13.48 8.29 -1.07
CA THR A 78 13.10 7.45 0.09
C THR A 78 13.47 5.99 -0.19
N HIS A 79 13.75 5.19 0.83
CA HIS A 79 14.01 3.74 0.62
C HIS A 79 12.86 3.05 -0.13
N MET A 80 11.65 3.57 0.02
CA MET A 80 10.47 3.10 -0.71
C MET A 80 10.51 3.49 -2.19
N TRP A 81 10.98 4.69 -2.52
CA TRP A 81 11.27 5.06 -3.92
C TRP A 81 12.36 4.18 -4.51
N ASP A 82 13.41 3.88 -3.74
CA ASP A 82 14.49 2.97 -4.16
C ASP A 82 13.97 1.57 -4.45
N ALA A 83 13.21 1.01 -3.52
CA ALA A 83 12.65 -0.32 -3.67
C ALA A 83 11.76 -0.46 -4.92
N PHE A 84 11.06 0.61 -5.32
CA PHE A 84 10.25 0.62 -6.55
C PHE A 84 11.06 0.81 -7.85
N ARG A 85 12.33 1.22 -7.77
CA ARG A 85 13.23 1.36 -8.92
C ARG A 85 14.30 0.26 -8.98
N GLU A 86 14.39 -0.55 -7.94
CA GLU A 86 15.25 -1.72 -7.86
C GLU A 86 14.75 -2.82 -8.82
N TRP A 87 15.70 -3.56 -9.38
CA TRP A 87 15.45 -4.65 -10.33
C TRP A 87 15.74 -5.99 -9.66
N SER A 88 15.03 -7.03 -10.08
CA SER A 88 15.37 -8.39 -9.68
C SER A 88 16.78 -8.73 -10.21
N GLN A 89 17.57 -9.42 -9.39
CA GLN A 89 18.91 -9.85 -9.78
C GLN A 89 18.88 -11.00 -10.78
N ASP A 90 17.81 -11.80 -10.75
CA ASP A 90 17.65 -13.02 -11.54
C ASP A 90 16.74 -12.82 -12.76
N GLU A 91 15.94 -11.74 -12.76
CA GLU A 91 14.94 -11.47 -13.78
C GLU A 91 14.99 -9.99 -14.23
N ASP A 92 14.85 -9.72 -15.53
CA ASP A 92 14.79 -8.35 -16.08
C ASP A 92 13.40 -7.71 -15.81
N ARG A 93 13.06 -7.58 -14.52
CA ARG A 93 11.82 -6.96 -14.03
C ARG A 93 12.07 -6.17 -12.74
N GLY A 94 11.14 -5.26 -12.44
CA GLY A 94 11.07 -4.64 -11.11
C GLY A 94 10.72 -5.65 -10.02
N LEU A 95 11.04 -5.28 -8.77
CA LEU A 95 10.73 -6.10 -7.61
C LEU A 95 9.22 -6.31 -7.43
N ASN A 96 8.83 -7.53 -7.08
CA ASN A 96 7.47 -7.90 -6.69
C ASN A 96 7.19 -7.47 -5.23
N ASP A 97 5.95 -7.67 -4.75
CA ASP A 97 5.57 -7.18 -3.42
C ASP A 97 6.36 -7.82 -2.27
N GLU A 98 6.81 -9.07 -2.41
CA GLU A 98 7.59 -9.77 -1.38
C GLU A 98 9.05 -9.31 -1.39
N GLU A 99 9.63 -9.17 -2.59
CA GLU A 99 11.00 -8.66 -2.76
C GLU A 99 11.13 -7.20 -2.31
N VAL A 100 10.13 -6.35 -2.57
CA VAL A 100 10.09 -4.99 -2.05
C VAL A 100 10.03 -4.99 -0.52
N MET A 101 9.26 -5.90 0.08
CA MET A 101 9.20 -6.02 1.55
C MET A 101 10.55 -6.44 2.12
N ASP A 102 11.18 -7.45 1.55
CA ASP A 102 12.50 -7.93 1.95
C ASP A 102 13.57 -6.83 1.83
N TYR A 103 13.57 -6.10 0.71
CA TYR A 103 14.42 -4.93 0.50
C TYR A 103 14.25 -3.89 1.62
N LEU A 104 13.00 -3.54 1.94
CA LEU A 104 12.70 -2.53 2.95
C LEU A 104 13.06 -3.00 4.37
N LEU A 105 12.90 -4.29 4.67
CA LEU A 105 13.32 -4.90 5.93
C LEU A 105 14.83 -4.86 6.09
N LYS A 106 15.59 -5.20 5.04
CA LYS A 106 17.06 -5.10 5.01
C LYS A 106 17.55 -3.66 5.21
N ARG A 107 16.80 -2.67 4.70
CA ARG A 107 17.08 -1.24 4.94
C ARG A 107 16.76 -0.78 6.37
N GLY A 108 16.01 -1.55 7.14
CA GLY A 108 15.71 -1.28 8.55
C GLY A 108 14.85 -0.02 8.79
N CYS A 109 14.11 0.47 7.79
CA CYS A 109 13.29 1.68 7.96
C CYS A 109 11.82 1.34 8.26
N VAL A 110 11.44 1.44 9.54
CA VAL A 110 10.06 1.20 10.01
C VAL A 110 9.01 2.02 9.28
N HIS A 111 9.33 3.27 8.93
CA HIS A 111 8.42 4.16 8.21
C HIS A 111 8.10 3.64 6.81
N CYS A 112 9.14 3.22 6.07
CA CYS A 112 9.00 2.72 4.71
C CYS A 112 8.32 1.35 4.71
N THR A 113 8.68 0.45 5.64
CA THR A 113 8.03 -0.86 5.79
C THR A 113 6.53 -0.70 6.11
N ARG A 114 6.18 0.22 7.01
CA ARG A 114 4.78 0.49 7.38
C ARG A 114 4.01 1.19 6.25
N ALA A 115 4.62 2.15 5.56
CA ALA A 115 4.04 2.74 4.35
C ALA A 115 3.78 1.68 3.28
N PHE A 116 4.70 0.72 3.11
CA PHE A 116 4.56 -0.35 2.13
C PHE A 116 3.43 -1.34 2.49
N TYR A 117 3.25 -1.67 3.77
CA TYR A 117 2.06 -2.39 4.23
C TYR A 117 0.76 -1.72 3.75
N PHE A 118 0.61 -0.40 3.95
CA PHE A 118 -0.57 0.33 3.49
C PHE A 118 -0.67 0.40 1.95
N VAL A 119 0.45 0.39 1.23
CA VAL A 119 0.43 0.24 -0.24
C VAL A 119 -0.16 -1.11 -0.66
N ARG A 120 0.22 -2.21 -0.01
CA ARG A 120 -0.34 -3.55 -0.31
C ARG A 120 -1.84 -3.59 -0.04
N GLU A 121 -2.28 -3.05 1.09
CA GLU A 121 -3.71 -2.94 1.41
C GLU A 121 -4.46 -2.07 0.40
N ARG A 122 -3.84 -0.96 -0.06
CA ARG A 122 -4.44 -0.11 -1.09
C ARG A 122 -4.53 -0.80 -2.45
N LYS A 123 -3.54 -1.63 -2.82
CA LYS A 123 -3.59 -2.46 -4.03
C LYS A 123 -4.74 -3.46 -3.94
N LYS A 124 -4.94 -4.12 -2.79
CA LYS A 124 -6.07 -5.02 -2.52
C LYS A 124 -7.41 -4.29 -2.65
N ALA A 125 -7.58 -3.18 -1.94
CA ALA A 125 -8.80 -2.37 -2.00
C ALA A 125 -9.14 -1.90 -3.43
N ARG A 126 -8.13 -1.55 -4.24
CA ARG A 126 -8.33 -1.20 -5.66
C ARG A 126 -8.82 -2.37 -6.51
N ARG A 127 -8.33 -3.60 -6.25
CA ARG A 127 -8.84 -4.81 -6.91
C ARG A 127 -10.30 -5.06 -6.53
N ASP A 128 -10.62 -4.93 -5.25
CA ASP A 128 -11.98 -5.10 -4.73
C ASP A 128 -12.94 -4.05 -5.31
N LEU A 129 -12.51 -2.80 -5.41
CA LEU A 129 -13.26 -1.74 -6.09
C LEU A 129 -13.58 -2.11 -7.55
N GLY A 130 -12.60 -2.69 -8.26
CA GLY A 130 -12.79 -3.20 -9.61
C GLY A 130 -13.82 -4.34 -9.68
N ASN A 131 -13.82 -5.24 -8.71
CA ASN A 131 -14.83 -6.30 -8.56
C ASN A 131 -16.22 -5.71 -8.33
N PHE A 132 -16.38 -4.79 -7.37
CA PHE A 132 -17.67 -4.15 -7.09
C PHE A 132 -18.23 -3.41 -8.29
N ARG A 133 -17.40 -2.70 -9.06
CA ARG A 133 -17.83 -2.06 -10.32
C ARG A 133 -18.35 -3.06 -11.35
N ARG A 134 -17.75 -4.24 -11.46
CA ARG A 134 -18.26 -5.33 -12.33
C ARG A 134 -19.58 -5.87 -11.82
N SER A 135 -19.69 -6.12 -10.51
CA SER A 135 -20.92 -6.62 -9.88
C SER A 135 -22.08 -5.63 -10.06
N LEU A 136 -21.85 -4.33 -9.83
CA LEU A 136 -22.86 -3.29 -10.05
C LEU A 136 -23.34 -3.24 -11.51
N ARG A 137 -22.42 -3.37 -12.48
CA ARG A 137 -22.81 -3.45 -13.91
C ARG A 137 -23.67 -4.68 -14.20
N ALA A 138 -23.33 -5.84 -13.64
CA ALA A 138 -24.12 -7.05 -13.83
C ALA A 138 -25.52 -6.92 -13.21
N LEU A 139 -25.60 -6.42 -11.97
CA LEU A 139 -26.86 -6.16 -11.28
C LEU A 139 -27.71 -5.12 -12.03
N GLY A 140 -27.09 -4.06 -12.56
CA GLY A 140 -27.77 -3.07 -13.39
C GLY A 140 -28.37 -3.67 -14.66
N LYS A 141 -27.64 -4.54 -15.36
CA LYS A 141 -28.19 -5.29 -16.51
C LYS A 141 -29.37 -6.17 -16.11
N SER A 142 -29.27 -6.87 -14.99
CA SER A 142 -30.38 -7.69 -14.46
C SER A 142 -31.60 -6.85 -14.10
N ALA A 143 -31.40 -5.67 -13.51
CA ALA A 143 -32.48 -4.74 -13.19
C ALA A 143 -33.19 -4.23 -14.44
N ILE A 144 -32.44 -3.82 -15.48
CA ILE A 144 -33.02 -3.40 -16.76
C ILE A 144 -33.88 -4.51 -17.36
N LYS A 145 -33.35 -5.74 -17.43
CA LYS A 145 -34.11 -6.90 -17.94
C LYS A 145 -35.38 -7.20 -17.15
N ALA A 146 -35.37 -6.96 -15.84
CA ALA A 146 -36.55 -7.15 -15.00
C ALA A 146 -37.63 -6.09 -15.22
N LEU A 147 -37.26 -4.91 -15.74
CA LEU A 147 -38.18 -3.82 -16.08
C LEU A 147 -38.75 -3.94 -17.50
N GLU A 148 -38.13 -4.74 -18.37
CA GLU A 148 -38.65 -4.99 -19.71
C GLU A 148 -39.99 -5.74 -19.64
N PRO A 149 -41.03 -5.33 -20.39
CA PRO A 149 -42.28 -6.05 -20.43
C PRO A 149 -42.05 -7.46 -20.96
N LYS A 150 -42.55 -8.47 -20.24
CA LYS A 150 -42.53 -9.85 -20.72
C LYS A 150 -43.37 -9.92 -22.01
N ARG A 151 -42.69 -10.15 -23.13
CA ARG A 151 -43.35 -10.53 -24.38
C ARG A 151 -44.00 -11.90 -24.26
#